data_AF-A0A165HZ44-F1
#
_entry.id   AF-A0A165HZ44-F1
#
_cell.length_a   1.000
_cell.length_b   1.000
_cell.length_c   1.000
_cell.angle_alpha   90.00
_cell.angle_beta   90.00
_cell.angle_gamma   90.00
#
_symmetry.space_group_name_H-M   'P 1'
#
loop_
_entity.id
_entity.type
_entity.pdbx_description
1 polymer ?
#
loop_
_entity_poly.entity_id
_entity_poly.type
_entity_poly.pdbx_seq_one_letter_code
_entity_poly.pdbx_strand_id
1 'polypeptide(L)'
;MYLALNDGENTFKAKITNHGSAVGEIARTEVQATLDGAALTAKIGGKAVAGTIATNESKELWLDVALPEPMGADVHEGRKRLRVTVTLHPIKGKSIRSSFTFSRDPGYGFVPSTTP
;
A
#
# COMPACT_ATOMS: atom_id res chain seq x y z
N MET A 1 10.48 7.65 15.29
CA MET A 1 9.03 7.61 15.59
C MET A 1 8.42 6.62 14.61
N TYR A 2 8.17 5.39 15.05
CA TYR A 2 7.59 4.34 14.19
C TYR A 2 6.13 4.71 13.94
N LEU A 3 5.73 4.81 12.67
CA LEU A 3 4.35 5.02 12.24
C LEU A 3 3.53 3.79 12.65
N ALA A 4 3.04 3.77 13.89
CA ALA A 4 2.11 2.74 14.33
C ALA A 4 0.81 2.90 13.55
N LEU A 5 0.48 1.93 12.70
CA LEU A 5 -0.86 1.83 12.13
C LEU A 5 -1.85 1.58 13.28
N ASN A 6 -2.93 2.34 13.31
CA ASN A 6 -3.98 2.24 14.33
C ASN A 6 -5.12 1.35 13.82
N ASP A 7 -6.03 0.96 14.71
CA ASP A 7 -7.29 0.37 14.28
C ASP A 7 -8.08 1.38 13.40
N GLY A 8 -8.93 0.87 12.50
CA GLY A 8 -9.69 1.71 11.58
C GLY A 8 -8.92 2.13 10.30
N GLU A 9 -9.21 3.32 9.79
CA GLU A 9 -8.64 3.80 8.52
C GLU A 9 -7.18 4.27 8.66
N ASN A 10 -6.30 3.71 7.83
CA ASN A 10 -4.89 4.06 7.78
C ASN A 10 -4.48 4.48 6.37
N THR A 11 -3.80 5.64 6.25
CA THR A 11 -3.30 6.15 4.98
C THR A 11 -1.82 5.85 4.78
N PHE A 12 -1.49 5.18 3.68
CA PHE A 12 -0.13 4.97 3.20
C PHE A 12 0.16 5.91 2.04
N LYS A 13 1.36 6.47 2.03
CA LYS A 13 1.84 7.33 0.94
C LYS A 13 2.95 6.62 0.18
N ALA A 14 2.74 6.43 -1.11
CA ALA A 14 3.71 5.87 -2.04
C ALA A 14 4.14 6.94 -3.05
N LYS A 15 5.38 6.82 -3.53
CA LYS A 15 5.93 7.64 -4.60
C LYS A 15 6.16 6.77 -5.83
N ILE A 16 5.61 7.16 -6.96
CA ILE A 16 5.73 6.46 -8.23
C ILE A 16 6.60 7.29 -9.15
N THR A 17 7.75 6.75 -9.53
CA THR A 17 8.71 7.43 -10.41
C THR A 17 8.76 6.71 -11.75
N ASN A 18 8.65 7.47 -12.84
CA ASN A 18 8.87 6.93 -14.18
C ASN A 18 10.37 6.92 -14.49
N HIS A 19 11.02 5.76 -14.37
CA HIS A 19 12.42 5.57 -14.76
C HIS A 19 12.60 5.19 -16.24
N GLY A 20 11.52 5.13 -17.02
CA GLY A 20 11.57 4.84 -18.45
C GLY A 20 12.13 6.03 -19.24
N SER A 21 12.49 5.77 -20.50
CA SER A 21 12.97 6.81 -21.42
C SER A 21 11.86 7.61 -22.10
N ALA A 22 10.58 7.27 -21.86
CA ALA A 22 9.41 7.90 -22.47
C ALA A 22 8.34 8.24 -21.42
N VAL A 23 7.41 9.12 -21.80
CA VAL A 23 6.24 9.46 -21.00
C VAL A 23 5.41 8.21 -20.74
N GLY A 24 5.10 7.93 -19.47
CA GLY A 24 4.19 6.86 -19.07
C GLY A 24 2.77 7.37 -18.95
N GLU A 25 1.80 6.61 -19.44
CA GLU A 25 0.37 6.93 -19.31
C GLU A 25 -0.32 5.87 -18.47
N ILE A 26 -0.83 6.25 -17.30
CA ILE A 26 -1.54 5.35 -16.38
C ILE A 26 -3.05 5.54 -16.54
N ALA A 27 -3.73 4.49 -16.99
CA ALA A 27 -5.18 4.50 -17.18
C ALA A 27 -5.92 4.42 -15.84
N ARG A 28 -5.47 3.51 -14.97
CA ARG A 28 -6.06 3.30 -13.64
C ARG A 28 -5.04 2.74 -12.65
N THR A 29 -5.32 2.98 -11.38
CA THR A 29 -4.58 2.40 -10.25
C THR A 29 -5.54 1.56 -9.42
N GLU A 30 -5.10 0.38 -9.03
CA GLU A 30 -5.81 -0.54 -8.14
C GLU A 30 -4.99 -0.79 -6.88
N VAL A 31 -5.67 -0.94 -5.75
CA VAL A 31 -5.06 -1.32 -4.48
C VAL A 31 -5.79 -2.51 -3.88
N GLN A 32 -5.04 -3.41 -3.28
CA GLN A 32 -5.53 -4.54 -2.51
C GLN A 32 -4.77 -4.60 -1.18
N ALA A 33 -5.44 -4.93 -0.10
CA ALA A 33 -4.79 -5.18 1.18
C ALA A 33 -5.21 -6.52 1.75
N THR A 34 -4.29 -7.22 2.40
CA THR A 34 -4.56 -8.47 3.10
C THR A 34 -3.90 -8.46 4.47
N LEU A 35 -4.59 -8.96 5.49
CA LEU A 35 -4.08 -9.20 6.83
C LEU A 35 -4.05 -10.70 7.08
N ASP A 36 -2.86 -11.28 7.25
CA ASP A 36 -2.67 -12.74 7.41
C ASP A 36 -3.36 -13.58 6.33
N GLY A 37 -3.44 -13.03 5.11
CA GLY A 37 -4.10 -13.66 3.96
C GLY A 37 -5.60 -13.36 3.85
N ALA A 38 -6.24 -12.80 4.87
CA ALA A 38 -7.62 -12.33 4.78
C ALA A 38 -7.69 -10.98 4.04
N ALA A 39 -8.63 -10.84 3.10
CA ALA A 39 -8.80 -9.60 2.36
C ALA A 39 -9.33 -8.47 3.27
N LEU A 40 -8.76 -7.27 3.12
CA LEU A 40 -9.20 -6.06 3.78
C LEU A 40 -9.82 -5.09 2.77
N THR A 41 -10.64 -4.17 3.29
CA THR A 41 -11.10 -3.01 2.52
C THR A 41 -9.93 -2.06 2.30
N ALA A 42 -9.56 -1.86 1.04
CA ALA A 42 -8.57 -0.88 0.61
C ALA A 42 -9.11 -0.03 -0.54
N LYS A 43 -8.80 1.27 -0.52
CA LYS A 43 -9.21 2.23 -1.55
C LYS A 43 -8.06 3.17 -1.87
N ILE A 44 -8.11 3.77 -3.06
CA ILE A 44 -7.23 4.89 -3.38
C ILE A 44 -7.73 6.10 -2.60
N GLY A 45 -6.82 6.73 -1.84
CA GLY A 45 -7.14 7.88 -1.01
C GLY A 45 -7.18 9.18 -1.80
N GLY A 46 -6.91 10.30 -1.13
CA GLY A 46 -7.02 11.65 -1.71
C GLY A 46 -6.10 11.96 -2.90
N LYS A 47 -5.11 11.11 -3.19
CA LYS A 47 -4.25 11.24 -4.38
C LYS A 47 -4.15 9.91 -5.13
N ALA A 48 -4.58 9.90 -6.38
CA ALA A 48 -4.43 8.78 -7.29
C ALA A 48 -3.30 9.04 -8.30
N VAL A 49 -2.75 7.96 -8.85
CA VAL A 49 -1.87 8.03 -10.02
C VAL A 49 -2.69 7.64 -11.25
N ALA A 50 -3.11 8.65 -12.00
CA ALA A 50 -3.73 8.53 -13.31
C ALA A 50 -3.17 9.61 -14.24
N GLY A 51 -3.25 9.37 -15.54
CA GLY A 51 -2.74 10.26 -16.58
C GLY A 51 -1.24 10.10 -16.85
N THR A 52 -0.64 11.15 -17.40
CA THR A 52 0.75 11.16 -17.88
C THR A 52 1.75 11.35 -16.74
N ILE A 53 2.88 10.67 -16.81
CA ILE A 53 4.05 10.83 -15.93
C ILE A 53 5.26 10.99 -16.84
N ALA A 54 5.85 12.18 -16.86
CA ALA A 54 7.02 12.45 -17.68
C ALA A 54 8.23 11.59 -17.23
N THR A 55 9.21 11.45 -18.11
CA THR A 55 10.46 10.75 -17.81
C THR A 55 11.14 11.38 -16.59
N ASN A 56 11.55 10.54 -15.63
CA ASN A 56 12.11 10.90 -14.32
C ASN A 56 11.18 11.71 -13.40
N GLU A 57 9.93 11.93 -13.79
CA GLU A 57 8.94 12.57 -12.92
C GLU A 57 8.44 11.58 -11.87
N SER A 58 8.04 12.12 -10.72
CA SER A 58 7.42 11.36 -9.66
C SER A 58 6.03 11.89 -9.32
N LYS A 59 5.08 10.98 -9.14
CA LYS A 59 3.76 11.28 -8.59
C LYS A 59 3.56 10.60 -7.24
N GLU A 60 2.73 11.22 -6.41
CA GLU A 60 2.35 10.71 -5.11
C GLU A 60 1.05 9.91 -5.22
N LEU A 61 0.98 8.76 -4.55
CA LEU A 61 -0.18 7.89 -4.46
C LEU A 61 -0.55 7.71 -2.99
N TRP A 62 -1.80 7.94 -2.63
CA TRP A 62 -2.31 7.70 -1.29
C TRP A 62 -3.22 6.48 -1.29
N LEU A 63 -3.07 5.63 -0.29
CA LEU A 63 -3.79 4.37 -0.15
C LEU A 63 -4.42 4.34 1.22
N ASP A 64 -5.74 4.18 1.30
CA ASP A 64 -6.42 4.03 2.57
C ASP A 64 -6.78 2.56 2.76
N VAL A 65 -6.38 2.01 3.90
CA VAL A 65 -6.68 0.63 4.30
C VAL A 65 -7.41 0.65 5.63
N ALA A 66 -8.58 0.00 5.67
CA ALA A 66 -9.32 -0.18 6.91
C ALA A 66 -8.86 -1.48 7.59
N LEU A 67 -8.29 -1.33 8.78
CA LEU A 67 -7.96 -2.44 9.66
C LEU A 67 -9.17 -2.78 10.54
N PRO A 68 -9.49 -4.07 10.77
CA PRO A 68 -10.68 -4.48 11.50
C PRO A 68 -10.59 -4.13 12.99
N GLU A 69 -11.68 -3.64 13.60
CA GLU A 69 -11.75 -3.34 15.04
C GLU A 69 -12.40 -4.48 15.84
N PRO A 70 -11.93 -4.78 17.07
CA PRO A 70 -10.65 -4.39 17.64
C PRO A 70 -9.52 -5.28 17.09
N MET A 71 -8.41 -4.71 16.63
CA MET A 71 -7.20 -5.50 16.44
C MET A 71 -6.55 -5.66 17.81
N GLY A 72 -7.16 -6.52 18.63
CA GLY A 72 -6.89 -6.67 20.05
C GLY A 72 -5.39 -6.69 20.38
N ALA A 73 -5.04 -6.15 21.54
CA ALA A 73 -3.72 -6.30 22.13
C ALA A 73 -3.50 -7.72 22.68
N ASP A 74 -4.16 -8.73 22.10
CA ASP A 74 -4.12 -10.09 22.61
C ASP A 74 -2.76 -10.70 22.26
N VAL A 75 -1.94 -10.84 23.29
CA VAL A 75 -0.58 -11.40 23.19
C VAL A 75 -0.56 -12.84 22.67
N HIS A 76 -1.72 -13.51 22.66
CA HIS A 76 -1.89 -14.85 22.08
C HIS A 76 -2.06 -14.84 20.56
N GLU A 77 -2.40 -13.71 19.93
CA GLU A 77 -2.68 -13.66 18.48
C GLU A 77 -1.43 -13.73 17.59
N GLY A 78 -0.22 -13.68 18.18
CA GLY A 78 1.03 -13.77 17.44
C GLY A 78 1.28 -12.58 16.51
N ARG A 79 2.33 -12.68 15.69
CA ARG A 79 2.73 -11.62 14.75
C ARG A 79 1.77 -11.54 13.57
N LYS A 80 1.07 -10.40 13.43
CA LYS A 80 0.20 -10.12 12.28
C LYS A 80 1.00 -9.58 11.10
N ARG A 81 0.59 -9.90 9.88
CA ARG A 81 1.22 -9.45 8.63
C ARG A 81 0.21 -8.77 7.73
N LEU A 82 0.34 -7.46 7.59
CA LEU A 82 -0.38 -6.67 6.61
C LEU A 82 0.42 -6.63 5.31
N ARG A 83 -0.21 -6.95 4.19
CA ARG A 83 0.36 -6.75 2.85
C ARG A 83 -0.54 -5.79 2.07
N VAL A 84 0.03 -4.73 1.55
CA VAL A 84 -0.64 -3.78 0.65
C VAL A 84 -0.04 -3.93 -0.74
N THR A 85 -0.86 -4.26 -1.72
CA THR A 85 -0.47 -4.45 -3.12
C THR A 85 -1.05 -3.34 -3.97
N VAL A 86 -0.19 -2.64 -4.71
CA VAL A 86 -0.58 -1.62 -5.69
C VAL A 86 -0.37 -2.18 -7.08
N THR A 87 -1.37 -2.07 -7.94
CA THR A 87 -1.28 -2.40 -9.36
C THR A 87 -1.58 -1.17 -10.20
N LEU A 88 -0.61 -0.73 -10.99
CA LEU A 88 -0.78 0.30 -12.00
C LEU A 88 -1.10 -0.36 -13.33
N HIS A 89 -2.09 0.17 -14.05
CA HIS A 89 -2.47 -0.29 -15.38
C HIS A 89 -2.14 0.82 -16.38
N PRO A 90 -0.98 0.73 -17.07
CA PRO A 90 -0.65 1.64 -18.15
C PRO A 90 -1.64 1.53 -19.31
N ILE A 91 -1.83 2.60 -20.09
CA ILE A 91 -2.58 2.56 -21.35
C ILE A 91 -1.91 1.61 -22.35
N LYS A 92 -0.57 1.57 -22.33
CA LYS A 92 0.25 0.69 -23.18
C LYS A 92 1.23 -0.11 -22.34
N GLY A 93 1.32 -1.41 -22.63
CA GLY A 93 2.23 -2.33 -21.95
C GLY A 93 1.53 -3.19 -20.90
N LYS A 94 2.34 -3.79 -20.02
CA LYS A 94 1.85 -4.68 -18.97
C LYS A 94 1.59 -3.91 -17.68
N SER A 95 0.63 -4.39 -16.88
CA SER A 95 0.40 -3.85 -15.53
C SER A 95 1.65 -4.00 -14.67
N ILE A 96 1.89 -2.99 -13.83
CA ILE A 96 3.04 -2.94 -12.92
C ILE A 96 2.50 -3.17 -11.51
N ARG A 97 3.04 -4.15 -10.80
CA ARG A 97 2.61 -4.51 -9.44
C ARG A 97 3.75 -4.31 -8.45
N SER A 98 3.44 -3.68 -7.33
CA SER A 98 4.34 -3.59 -6.17
C SER A 98 3.60 -3.96 -4.89
N SER A 99 4.30 -4.58 -3.93
CA SER A 99 3.72 -5.03 -2.67
C SER A 99 4.56 -4.53 -1.50
N PHE A 100 3.89 -4.03 -0.46
CA PHE A 100 4.50 -3.56 0.77
C PHE A 100 4.01 -4.42 1.93
N THR A 101 4.92 -4.95 2.73
CA THR A 101 4.55 -5.80 3.87
C THR A 101 4.90 -5.10 5.18
N PHE A 102 3.95 -5.08 6.10
CA PHE A 102 4.07 -4.55 7.45
C PHE A 102 3.82 -5.68 8.43
N SER A 103 4.54 -5.68 9.54
CA SER A 103 4.40 -6.66 10.60
C SER A 103 4.04 -5.97 11.90
N ARG A 104 3.14 -6.58 12.67
CA ARG A 104 2.80 -6.14 14.01
C ARG A 104 3.15 -7.26 14.99
N ASP A 105 4.06 -6.98 15.91
CA ASP A 105 4.29 -7.84 17.06
C ASP A 105 3.23 -7.52 18.15
N PRO A 106 2.86 -8.49 19.00
CA PRO A 106 1.86 -8.25 20.03
C PRO A 106 2.25 -7.13 20.98
N GLY A 107 1.31 -6.24 21.30
CA GLY A 107 1.55 -5.06 22.15
C GLY A 107 2.21 -3.86 21.42
N TYR A 108 2.58 -3.99 20.15
CA TYR A 108 3.15 -2.92 19.32
C TYR A 108 2.24 -2.60 18.12
N GLY A 109 2.51 -1.47 17.46
CA GLY A 109 1.89 -1.12 16.18
C GLY A 109 2.58 -1.82 15.00
N PHE A 110 1.97 -1.75 13.81
CA PHE A 110 2.62 -2.25 12.60
C PHE A 110 3.88 -1.45 12.25
N VAL A 111 4.93 -2.15 11.82
CA VAL A 111 6.18 -1.59 11.31
C VAL A 111 6.49 -2.18 9.92
N PRO A 112 7.17 -1.44 9.02
CA PRO A 112 7.62 -1.99 7.74
C PRO A 112 8.45 -3.26 7.97
N SER A 113 8.09 -4.36 7.30
CA SER A 113 8.85 -5.61 7.39
C SER A 113 10.13 -5.46 6.56
N THR A 114 11.29 -5.62 7.18
CA THR A 114 12.61 -5.56 6.52
C THR A 114 12.96 -6.84 5.74
N THR A 115 12.01 -7.76 5.55
CA THR A 115 12.27 -9.04 4.89
C THR A 115 12.14 -8.86 3.37
N PRO A 116 13.22 -9.11 2.58
CA PRO A 116 13.18 -9.07 1.12
C PRO A 116 12.22 -10.11 0.52
#